data_AF-A0A425VSX3-F1
#
_entry.id   AF-A0A425VSX3-F1
#
_cell.length_a   1.000
_cell.length_b   1.000
_cell.length_c   1.000
_cell.angle_alpha   90.00
_cell.angle_beta   90.00
_cell.angle_gamma   90.00
#
_symmetry.space_group_name_H-M   'P 1'
#
loop_
_entity.id
_entity.type
_entity.pdbx_description
1 polymer ?
#
loop_
_entity_poly.entity_id
_entity_poly.type
_entity_poly.pdbx_seq_one_letter_code
_entity_poly.pdbx_strand_id
1 'polypeptide(L)'
;MIRTKIQEKCRAYNPDKGFNYANRQARRMFMVTFAVFGFAMLLAALLDYSLLGATGSLVSFASMAVVGNIDDVSDRDTHGSAISYIVYLVALDQIDRTKPFPQPNAQREVAPIPLKPGEIPHYFEAHDIPSFTATTEKGDITTSGENSFVLIMGGARVNLYNFIEEYSGGKFIIFYKHVKSSDWYILGELERPIILANTEIKDDKDGRYGTFTFKRNSVDLPLLYTGNPAVVAAGEVAAGATSITIKANANTYKIANGTTGAAAIASVSGLTKADKGRYITLIGAGTDKPATIADGSTFVLEDGATWTAKEGASITLRVLDTTTLVEVSRTGV
;
A
#
# COMPACT_ATOMS: atom_id res chain seq x y z
N MET A 1 -13.64 51.27 -83.74
CA MET A 1 -13.01 50.87 -82.46
C MET A 1 -13.76 49.64 -81.93
N ILE A 2 -13.22 48.44 -82.15
CA ILE A 2 -13.86 47.17 -81.81
C ILE A 2 -13.48 46.80 -80.38
N ARG A 3 -14.44 46.78 -79.44
CA ARG A 3 -14.24 46.29 -78.08
C ARG A 3 -14.54 44.79 -78.04
N THR A 4 -13.51 43.97 -77.98
CA THR A 4 -13.59 42.53 -77.71
C THR A 4 -14.10 42.28 -76.29
N LYS A 5 -15.25 41.59 -76.16
CA LYS A 5 -15.79 41.12 -74.87
C LYS A 5 -14.91 39.98 -74.34
N ILE A 6 -14.31 40.17 -73.17
CA ILE A 6 -13.57 39.13 -72.44
C ILE A 6 -14.59 38.14 -71.86
N GLN A 7 -14.44 36.85 -72.15
CA GLN A 7 -15.22 35.79 -71.51
C GLN A 7 -14.75 35.58 -70.06
N GLU A 8 -15.60 35.88 -69.08
CA GLU A 8 -15.39 35.48 -67.70
C GLU A 8 -15.67 33.97 -67.55
N LYS A 9 -14.60 33.18 -67.36
CA LYS A 9 -14.74 31.78 -66.94
C LYS A 9 -15.02 31.74 -65.44
N CYS A 10 -16.28 31.57 -65.04
CA CYS A 10 -16.61 31.19 -63.66
C CYS A 10 -15.94 29.84 -63.33
N ARG A 11 -14.98 29.84 -62.39
CA ARG A 11 -14.48 28.59 -61.78
C ARG A 11 -15.60 27.99 -60.96
N ALA A 12 -16.12 26.84 -61.38
CA ALA A 12 -17.10 26.09 -60.62
C ALA A 12 -16.53 25.76 -59.22
N TYR A 13 -17.15 26.34 -58.19
CA TYR A 13 -16.87 26.02 -56.80
C TYR A 13 -17.40 24.60 -56.53
N ASN A 14 -16.49 23.66 -56.25
CA ASN A 14 -16.87 22.31 -55.84
C ASN A 14 -16.95 22.29 -54.30
N PRO A 15 -18.16 22.27 -53.71
CA PRO A 15 -18.35 22.32 -52.26
C PRO A 15 -17.78 21.08 -51.54
N ASP A 16 -17.66 19.95 -52.24
CA ASP A 16 -17.28 18.67 -51.63
C ASP A 16 -15.76 18.49 -51.48
N LYS A 17 -14.94 19.41 -52.02
CA LYS A 17 -13.48 19.34 -51.89
C LYS A 17 -13.01 19.40 -50.44
N GLY A 18 -13.64 20.22 -49.62
CA GLY A 18 -13.31 20.34 -48.19
C GLY A 18 -13.67 19.08 -47.41
N PHE A 19 -14.86 18.53 -47.65
CA PHE A 19 -15.34 17.31 -47.00
C PHE A 19 -14.48 16.09 -47.36
N ASN A 20 -14.13 15.95 -48.64
CA ASN A 20 -13.25 14.87 -49.09
C ASN A 20 -11.82 14.99 -48.54
N TYR A 21 -11.31 16.21 -48.37
CA TYR A 21 -10.01 16.45 -47.72
C TYR A 21 -10.05 16.08 -46.24
N ALA A 22 -11.10 16.51 -45.51
CA ALA A 22 -11.28 16.19 -44.10
C ALA A 22 -11.41 14.68 -43.86
N ASN A 23 -12.20 13.98 -44.67
CA ASN A 23 -12.35 12.53 -44.59
C ASN A 23 -11.03 11.79 -44.89
N ARG A 24 -10.26 12.25 -45.88
CA ARG A 24 -8.92 11.70 -46.17
C ARG A 24 -7.95 11.92 -45.01
N GLN A 25 -8.00 13.09 -44.37
CA GLN A 25 -7.12 13.41 -43.24
C GLN A 25 -7.51 12.63 -41.97
N ALA A 26 -8.81 12.46 -41.71
CA ALA A 26 -9.31 11.65 -40.61
C ALA A 26 -8.89 10.18 -40.73
N ARG A 27 -8.99 9.59 -41.93
CA ARG A 27 -8.52 8.23 -42.20
C ARG A 27 -7.00 8.08 -42.01
N ARG A 28 -6.22 9.09 -42.40
CA ARG A 28 -4.76 9.10 -42.18
C ARG A 28 -4.40 9.19 -40.71
N MET A 29 -5.06 10.08 -39.96
CA MET A 29 -4.86 10.18 -38.50
C MET A 29 -5.20 8.86 -37.81
N PHE A 30 -6.34 8.26 -38.14
CA PHE A 30 -6.73 6.97 -37.59
C PHE A 30 -5.70 5.86 -37.88
N MET A 31 -5.21 5.76 -39.13
CA MET A 31 -4.17 4.78 -39.47
C MET A 31 -2.86 5.02 -38.72
N VAL A 32 -2.44 6.28 -38.55
CA VAL A 32 -1.21 6.61 -37.82
C VAL A 32 -1.35 6.29 -36.33
N THR A 33 -2.47 6.66 -35.70
CA THR A 33 -2.74 6.33 -34.30
C THR A 33 -2.76 4.81 -34.10
N PHE A 34 -3.45 4.08 -34.98
CA PHE A 34 -3.52 2.62 -34.89
C PHE A 34 -2.15 1.94 -35.09
N ALA A 35 -1.32 2.46 -36.00
CA ALA A 35 0.03 1.95 -36.21
C ALA A 35 0.94 2.18 -34.99
N VAL A 36 0.85 3.35 -34.34
CA VAL A 36 1.62 3.66 -33.13
C VAL A 36 1.20 2.75 -31.96
N PHE A 37 -0.11 2.59 -31.74
CA PHE A 37 -0.62 1.70 -30.70
C PHE A 37 -0.29 0.22 -30.97
N GLY A 38 -0.43 -0.23 -32.23
CA GLY A 38 -0.08 -1.59 -32.63
C GLY A 38 1.39 -1.90 -32.45
N PHE A 39 2.27 -0.94 -32.76
CA PHE A 39 3.72 -1.09 -32.53
C PHE A 39 4.07 -1.15 -31.04
N ALA A 40 3.46 -0.31 -30.21
CA ALA A 40 3.65 -0.35 -28.76
C ALA A 40 3.20 -1.69 -28.15
N MET A 41 2.06 -2.23 -28.61
CA MET A 41 1.55 -3.53 -28.16
C MET A 41 2.43 -4.70 -28.63
N LEU A 42 2.99 -4.65 -29.83
CA LEU A 42 3.94 -5.66 -30.31
C LEU A 42 5.26 -5.62 -29.54
N LEU A 43 5.75 -4.42 -29.19
CA LEU A 43 6.91 -4.25 -28.32
C LEU A 43 6.66 -4.80 -26.92
N ALA A 44 5.46 -4.56 -26.36
CA ALA A 44 5.05 -5.10 -25.07
C ALA A 44 4.87 -6.62 -25.07
N ALA A 45 4.49 -7.22 -26.21
CA ALA A 45 4.40 -8.68 -26.34
C ALA A 45 5.77 -9.36 -26.50
N LEU A 46 6.79 -8.62 -26.98
CA LEU A 46 8.15 -9.15 -27.18
C LEU A 46 9.05 -9.01 -25.94
N LEU A 47 8.69 -8.09 -25.03
CA LEU A 47 9.40 -7.83 -23.77
C LEU A 47 8.54 -8.38 -22.63
N ASP A 48 8.96 -9.51 -22.05
CA ASP A 48 8.26 -10.21 -20.98
C ASP A 48 7.63 -9.29 -19.91
N TYR A 49 6.42 -9.69 -19.52
CA TYR A 49 5.37 -9.07 -18.69
C TYR A 49 5.78 -8.58 -17.28
N SER A 50 6.83 -7.76 -17.13
CA SER A 50 7.11 -7.10 -15.83
C SER A 50 7.53 -5.64 -15.90
N LEU A 51 8.05 -5.15 -17.04
CA LEU A 51 8.61 -3.80 -17.10
C LEU A 51 7.73 -2.78 -17.85
N LEU A 52 6.72 -3.22 -18.60
CA LEU A 52 5.88 -2.35 -19.45
C LEU A 52 4.38 -2.35 -19.09
N GLY A 53 3.99 -2.98 -17.98
CA GLY A 53 2.63 -2.88 -17.43
C GLY A 53 2.23 -1.48 -16.94
N ALA A 54 3.16 -0.53 -16.91
CA ALA A 54 2.96 0.81 -16.34
C ALA A 54 2.50 1.89 -17.34
N THR A 55 2.40 1.60 -18.65
CA THR A 55 2.12 2.67 -19.65
C THR A 55 0.87 2.46 -20.51
N GLY A 56 0.07 1.41 -20.24
CA GLY A 56 -1.09 1.05 -21.07
C GLY A 56 -2.49 1.30 -20.48
N SER A 57 -2.62 1.59 -19.19
CA SER A 57 -3.92 1.74 -18.53
C SER A 57 -4.26 3.21 -18.26
N LEU A 58 -4.80 3.91 -19.26
CA LEU A 58 -5.43 5.23 -19.13
C LEU A 58 -6.85 5.15 -18.50
N VAL A 59 -7.05 4.23 -17.57
CA VAL A 59 -8.20 4.20 -16.68
C VAL A 59 -7.67 4.04 -15.26
N SER A 60 -7.90 5.09 -14.47
CA SER A 60 -7.55 5.29 -13.07
C SER A 60 -7.54 4.01 -12.22
N PHE A 61 -6.39 3.35 -12.17
CA PHE A 61 -5.97 2.56 -11.02
C PHE A 61 -4.73 3.25 -10.47
N ALA A 62 -4.93 4.38 -9.81
CA ALA A 62 -3.93 4.86 -8.88
C ALA A 62 -3.91 3.83 -7.73
N SER A 63 -2.95 2.91 -7.79
CA SER A 63 -2.66 2.03 -6.67
C SER A 63 -2.20 2.90 -5.51
N MET A 64 -2.72 2.68 -4.31
CA MET A 64 -2.30 3.34 -3.08
C MET A 64 -0.77 3.48 -2.96
N ALA A 65 0.01 2.48 -3.37
CA ALA A 65 1.47 2.55 -3.46
C ALA A 65 2.06 3.80 -4.18
N VAL A 66 1.30 4.43 -5.11
CA VAL A 66 1.71 5.62 -5.88
C VAL A 66 1.59 6.91 -5.06
N VAL A 67 0.69 6.97 -4.06
CA VAL A 67 0.46 8.18 -3.25
C VAL A 67 1.58 8.40 -2.22
N GLY A 68 2.38 7.39 -1.91
CA GLY A 68 3.54 7.50 -1.01
C GLY A 68 3.18 7.80 0.46
N ASN A 69 4.20 7.89 1.31
CA ASN A 69 4.02 8.23 2.73
C ASN A 69 3.94 9.76 2.92
N ILE A 70 3.24 10.21 3.96
CA ILE A 70 3.09 11.64 4.29
C ILE A 70 3.77 11.91 5.64
N ASP A 71 4.95 12.52 5.58
CA ASP A 71 5.77 12.91 6.73
C ASP A 71 5.20 14.15 7.45
N ASP A 72 5.55 14.34 8.72
CA ASP A 72 5.19 15.49 9.56
C ASP A 72 5.79 16.81 9.04
N VAL A 73 5.29 17.94 9.50
CA VAL A 73 5.84 19.28 9.24
C VAL A 73 6.57 19.79 10.49
N SER A 74 7.70 20.46 10.30
CA SER A 74 8.39 21.14 11.41
C SER A 74 7.57 22.30 12.00
N ASP A 75 7.72 22.55 13.31
CA ASP A 75 7.10 23.64 14.11
C ASP A 75 7.12 25.04 13.49
N ARG A 76 7.97 25.28 12.49
CA ARG A 76 8.03 26.55 11.75
C ARG A 76 6.74 26.86 11.00
N ASP A 77 6.00 25.85 10.58
CA ASP A 77 4.83 26.01 9.71
C ASP A 77 3.48 25.78 10.43
N THR A 78 3.47 25.31 11.69
CA THR A 78 2.25 25.11 12.50
C THR A 78 2.60 25.20 13.99
N HIS A 79 2.00 26.13 14.75
CA HIS A 79 2.27 26.29 16.19
C HIS A 79 1.15 25.65 17.02
N GLY A 80 1.52 24.76 17.96
CA GLY A 80 0.68 24.35 19.09
C GLY A 80 0.61 22.85 19.34
N SER A 81 1.45 22.36 20.27
CA SER A 81 1.46 21.02 20.88
C SER A 81 2.12 19.89 20.07
N ALA A 82 3.46 19.86 20.14
CA ALA A 82 4.31 18.78 19.62
C ALA A 82 4.06 17.43 20.31
N ILE A 83 3.31 16.54 19.66
CA ILE A 83 3.53 15.09 19.70
C ILE A 83 3.06 14.50 18.35
N SER A 84 3.97 14.01 17.52
CA SER A 84 3.65 13.35 16.24
C SER A 84 3.06 11.96 16.49
N TYR A 85 1.86 11.68 15.95
CA TYR A 85 1.21 10.37 16.07
C TYR A 85 1.26 9.60 14.77
N ILE A 86 1.60 8.32 14.87
CA ILE A 86 1.63 7.43 13.74
C ILE A 86 0.27 6.77 13.58
N VAL A 87 -0.35 6.98 12.43
CA VAL A 87 -1.56 6.30 12.01
C VAL A 87 -1.30 5.63 10.67
N TYR A 88 -1.61 4.32 10.58
CA TYR A 88 -1.59 3.60 9.32
C TYR A 88 -3.01 3.44 8.77
N LEU A 89 -3.18 3.69 7.48
CA LEU A 89 -4.42 3.46 6.75
C LEU A 89 -4.23 2.35 5.73
N VAL A 90 -5.14 1.38 5.73
CA VAL A 90 -5.23 0.33 4.70
C VAL A 90 -6.57 0.49 4.00
N ALA A 91 -6.55 0.69 2.70
CA ALA A 91 -7.80 0.68 1.94
C ALA A 91 -8.27 -0.77 1.69
N LEU A 92 -9.59 -0.95 1.60
CA LEU A 92 -10.21 -2.28 1.45
C LEU A 92 -9.81 -3.02 0.16
N ASP A 93 -9.33 -2.31 -0.84
CA ASP A 93 -8.83 -2.85 -2.10
C ASP A 93 -7.42 -3.45 -1.96
N GLN A 94 -6.62 -2.99 -0.99
CA GLN A 94 -5.29 -3.54 -0.69
C GLN A 94 -5.35 -4.89 0.02
N ILE A 95 -6.50 -5.25 0.61
CA ILE A 95 -6.68 -6.49 1.36
C ILE A 95 -6.83 -7.67 0.40
N ASP A 96 -6.14 -8.76 0.71
CA ASP A 96 -6.29 -10.03 0.00
C ASP A 96 -7.56 -10.76 0.47
N ARG A 97 -8.61 -10.64 -0.34
CA ARG A 97 -9.92 -11.27 -0.07
C ARG A 97 -9.95 -12.77 -0.30
N THR A 98 -8.87 -13.36 -0.84
CA THR A 98 -8.78 -14.81 -1.02
C THR A 98 -8.47 -15.52 0.30
N LYS A 99 -8.00 -14.78 1.30
CA LYS A 99 -7.70 -15.29 2.65
C LYS A 99 -8.77 -14.83 3.64
N PRO A 100 -9.07 -15.66 4.66
CA PRO A 100 -10.03 -15.27 5.69
C PRO A 100 -9.50 -14.06 6.47
N PHE A 101 -10.38 -13.08 6.70
CA PHE A 101 -10.05 -11.94 7.54
C PHE A 101 -9.98 -12.38 9.01
N PRO A 102 -8.92 -12.02 9.76
CA PRO A 102 -8.74 -12.49 11.13
C PRO A 102 -9.85 -11.98 12.04
N GLN A 103 -10.45 -12.89 12.80
CA GLN A 103 -11.46 -12.57 13.80
C GLN A 103 -10.81 -12.32 15.17
N PRO A 104 -11.38 -11.45 16.01
CA PRO A 104 -10.85 -11.19 17.34
C PRO A 104 -10.92 -12.43 18.24
N ASN A 105 -9.89 -12.64 19.06
CA ASN A 105 -9.91 -13.66 20.11
C ASN A 105 -10.67 -13.16 21.37
N ALA A 106 -10.78 -14.02 22.39
CA ALA A 106 -11.44 -13.68 23.65
C ALA A 106 -10.78 -12.50 24.41
N GLN A 107 -9.51 -12.21 24.12
CA GLN A 107 -8.71 -11.13 24.65
C GLN A 107 -8.80 -9.84 23.82
N ARG A 108 -9.69 -9.79 22.82
CA ARG A 108 -9.87 -8.66 21.89
C ARG A 108 -8.64 -8.38 21.02
N GLU A 109 -7.84 -9.39 20.74
CA GLU A 109 -6.68 -9.30 19.87
C GLU A 109 -7.01 -9.81 18.46
N VAL A 110 -6.48 -9.11 17.46
CA VAL A 110 -6.63 -9.43 16.04
C VAL A 110 -5.25 -9.75 15.46
N ALA A 111 -5.19 -10.87 14.74
CA ALA A 111 -3.99 -11.33 14.04
C ALA A 111 -3.68 -10.43 12.82
N PRO A 112 -2.47 -10.52 12.23
CA PRO A 112 -2.10 -9.72 11.07
C PRO A 112 -3.09 -9.82 9.90
N ILE A 113 -3.44 -8.68 9.29
CA ILE A 113 -4.36 -8.64 8.14
C ILE A 113 -3.63 -9.10 6.87
N PRO A 114 -4.23 -10.01 6.06
CA PRO A 114 -3.64 -10.40 4.78
C PRO A 114 -3.76 -9.27 3.75
N LEU A 115 -2.63 -8.68 3.37
CA LEU A 115 -2.55 -7.73 2.24
C LEU A 115 -2.25 -8.46 0.93
N LYS A 116 -2.64 -7.86 -0.19
CA LYS A 116 -2.22 -8.33 -1.53
C LYS A 116 -0.71 -8.26 -1.68
N PRO A 117 -0.10 -9.12 -2.52
CA PRO A 117 1.34 -9.10 -2.74
C PRO A 117 1.84 -7.72 -3.20
N GLY A 118 2.77 -7.14 -2.44
CA GLY A 118 3.39 -5.84 -2.77
C GLY A 118 2.65 -4.60 -2.24
N GLU A 119 1.46 -4.75 -1.67
CA GLU A 119 0.73 -3.64 -1.05
C GLU A 119 1.25 -3.32 0.35
N ILE A 120 1.31 -2.03 0.67
CA ILE A 120 1.82 -1.50 1.93
C ILE A 120 0.78 -0.54 2.54
N PRO A 121 0.51 -0.59 3.85
CA PRO A 121 -0.32 0.41 4.54
C PRO A 121 0.27 1.81 4.43
N HIS A 122 -0.57 2.81 4.14
CA HIS A 122 -0.13 4.21 4.15
C HIS A 122 0.16 4.68 5.55
N TYR A 123 1.26 5.39 5.69
CA TYR A 123 1.67 6.02 6.94
C TYR A 123 1.35 7.51 6.94
N PHE A 124 0.66 7.95 8.00
CA PHE A 124 0.37 9.35 8.30
C PHE A 124 0.99 9.72 9.64
N GLU A 125 1.81 10.77 9.64
CA GLU A 125 2.26 11.45 10.86
C GLU A 125 1.27 12.57 11.18
N ALA A 126 0.36 12.31 12.11
CA ALA A 126 -0.59 13.30 12.59
C ALA A 126 0.15 14.34 13.44
N HIS A 127 -0.16 15.61 13.17
CA HIS A 127 0.42 16.75 13.89
C HIS A 127 -0.19 16.95 15.28
N ASP A 128 -1.45 16.52 15.45
CA ASP A 128 -2.16 16.53 16.73
C ASP A 128 -2.59 15.11 17.14
N ILE A 129 -2.91 14.93 18.42
CA ILE A 129 -3.41 13.70 19.01
C ILE A 129 -4.66 13.25 18.24
N PRO A 130 -4.63 12.08 17.57
CA PRO A 130 -5.82 11.53 16.94
C PRO A 130 -6.88 11.28 18.00
N SER A 131 -8.09 11.78 17.77
CA SER A 131 -9.18 11.63 18.72
C SER A 131 -10.10 10.50 18.28
N PHE A 132 -10.37 9.57 19.20
CA PHE A 132 -11.37 8.54 19.03
C PHE A 132 -12.56 8.83 19.94
N THR A 133 -13.74 8.90 19.36
CA THR A 133 -15.01 9.05 20.09
C THR A 133 -15.94 7.93 19.67
N ALA A 134 -16.42 7.16 20.64
CA ALA A 134 -17.48 6.17 20.45
C ALA A 134 -18.72 6.63 21.21
N THR A 135 -19.84 6.78 20.50
CA THR A 135 -21.14 7.03 21.10
C THR A 135 -22.01 5.81 20.91
N THR A 136 -22.78 5.45 21.93
CA THR A 136 -23.81 4.42 21.82
C THR A 136 -25.09 4.98 22.40
N GLU A 137 -26.18 4.76 21.68
CA GLU A 137 -27.50 5.19 22.09
C GLU A 137 -28.44 4.00 21.98
N LYS A 138 -29.23 3.80 23.03
CA LYS A 138 -30.24 2.75 23.06
C LYS A 138 -31.51 3.27 22.40
N GLY A 139 -31.83 2.76 21.21
CA GLY A 139 -33.12 2.98 20.55
C GLY A 139 -34.22 2.06 21.11
N ASP A 140 -35.39 2.07 20.46
CA ASP A 140 -36.58 1.36 20.93
C ASP A 140 -36.45 -0.18 20.82
N ILE A 141 -35.80 -0.67 19.75
CA ILE A 141 -35.57 -2.12 19.51
C ILE A 141 -34.07 -2.46 19.44
N THR A 142 -33.21 -1.55 18.97
CA THR A 142 -31.78 -1.79 18.75
C THR A 142 -30.92 -0.66 19.30
N THR A 143 -29.72 -0.98 19.79
CA THR A 143 -28.69 0.02 20.13
C THR A 143 -27.96 0.45 18.86
N SER A 144 -27.93 1.75 18.59
CA SER A 144 -27.09 2.35 17.55
C SER A 144 -25.78 2.82 18.15
N GLY A 145 -24.67 2.59 17.46
CA GLY A 145 -23.36 3.11 17.85
C GLY A 145 -22.67 3.82 16.69
N GLU A 146 -21.98 4.91 16.97
CA GLU A 146 -21.13 5.62 16.02
C GLU A 146 -19.72 5.74 16.61
N ASN A 147 -18.75 5.28 15.83
CA ASN A 147 -17.33 5.45 16.09
C ASN A 147 -16.81 6.53 15.14
N SER A 148 -16.24 7.58 15.71
CA SER A 148 -15.58 8.68 15.00
C SER A 148 -14.11 8.71 15.35
N PHE A 149 -13.25 8.71 14.34
CA PHE A 149 -11.80 8.85 14.47
C PHE A 149 -11.34 10.08 13.69
N VAL A 150 -10.71 11.04 14.36
CA VAL A 150 -10.28 12.31 13.74
C VAL A 150 -8.76 12.39 13.76
N LEU A 151 -8.19 12.66 12.60
CA LEU A 151 -6.77 12.89 12.36
C LEU A 151 -6.57 14.33 11.91
N ILE A 152 -5.55 15.02 12.45
CA ILE A 152 -5.17 16.36 11.98
C ILE A 152 -3.75 16.28 11.40
N MET A 153 -3.63 16.64 10.13
CA MET A 153 -2.39 16.72 9.39
C MET A 153 -1.93 18.18 9.31
N GLY A 154 -0.66 18.41 9.60
CA GLY A 154 -0.07 19.74 9.44
C GLY A 154 0.15 20.09 7.97
N GLY A 155 -0.03 21.37 7.64
CA GLY A 155 0.32 21.92 6.35
C GLY A 155 -0.70 21.67 5.22
N ALA A 156 -0.46 22.36 4.10
CA ALA A 156 -1.22 22.28 2.86
C ALA A 156 -0.30 21.70 1.77
N ARG A 157 -0.38 20.40 1.52
CA ARG A 157 0.55 19.68 0.63
C ARG A 157 -0.21 19.02 -0.52
N VAL A 158 0.42 18.96 -1.70
CA VAL A 158 -0.14 18.32 -2.90
C VAL A 158 -0.51 16.85 -2.64
N ASN A 159 0.31 16.11 -1.89
CA ASN A 159 0.00 14.70 -1.55
C ASN A 159 -1.26 14.56 -0.69
N LEU A 160 -1.50 15.51 0.24
CA LEU A 160 -2.73 15.52 1.04
C LEU A 160 -3.95 15.83 0.16
N TYR A 161 -3.81 16.75 -0.80
CA TYR A 161 -4.87 17.08 -1.74
C TYR A 161 -5.19 15.91 -2.67
N ASN A 162 -4.19 15.26 -3.25
CA ASN A 162 -4.37 14.07 -4.07
C ASN A 162 -5.07 12.95 -3.27
N PHE A 163 -4.65 12.71 -2.02
CA PHE A 163 -5.29 11.72 -1.16
C PHE A 163 -6.78 12.04 -0.92
N ILE A 164 -7.12 13.30 -0.64
CA ILE A 164 -8.51 13.73 -0.44
C ILE A 164 -9.32 13.55 -1.72
N GLU A 165 -8.80 14.02 -2.85
CA GLU A 165 -9.51 13.97 -4.14
C GLU A 165 -9.74 12.53 -4.60
N GLU A 166 -8.79 11.64 -4.35
CA GLU A 166 -8.83 10.24 -4.80
C GLU A 166 -9.65 9.35 -3.85
N TYR A 167 -9.58 9.61 -2.53
CA TYR A 167 -10.12 8.71 -1.51
C TYR A 167 -11.23 9.30 -0.64
N SER A 168 -11.79 10.47 -1.00
CA SER A 168 -13.00 10.99 -0.34
C SER A 168 -14.15 9.97 -0.41
N GLY A 169 -14.76 9.66 0.73
CA GLY A 169 -15.76 8.58 0.84
C GLY A 169 -15.19 7.16 0.78
N GLY A 170 -13.86 7.02 0.74
CA GLY A 170 -13.15 5.75 0.71
C GLY A 170 -13.36 4.93 1.98
N LYS A 171 -13.16 3.61 1.85
CA LYS A 171 -13.34 2.62 2.92
C LYS A 171 -12.00 2.08 3.37
N PHE A 172 -11.75 2.17 4.67
CA PHE A 172 -10.45 1.95 5.27
C PHE A 172 -10.51 1.04 6.50
N ILE A 173 -9.35 0.52 6.86
CA ILE A 173 -9.00 -0.02 8.17
C ILE A 173 -7.87 0.84 8.72
N ILE A 174 -8.00 1.25 9.98
CA ILE A 174 -7.04 2.14 10.65
C ILE A 174 -6.26 1.35 11.68
N PHE A 175 -4.94 1.53 11.68
CA PHE A 175 -4.10 1.19 12.81
C PHE A 175 -3.56 2.44 13.47
N TYR A 176 -3.68 2.54 14.79
CA TYR A 176 -3.14 3.68 15.53
C TYR A 176 -2.55 3.19 16.85
N LYS A 177 -1.67 4.01 17.43
CA LYS A 177 -1.09 3.76 18.76
C LYS A 177 -1.23 4.99 19.64
N HIS A 178 -1.37 4.78 20.93
CA HIS A 178 -1.28 5.87 21.91
C HIS A 178 0.18 6.18 22.23
N VAL A 179 0.46 7.46 22.52
CA VAL A 179 1.79 7.88 22.95
C VAL A 179 2.14 7.20 24.28
N LYS A 180 3.35 6.63 24.33
CA LYS A 180 3.88 5.81 25.45
C LYS A 180 3.25 4.41 25.62
N SER A 181 2.36 3.98 24.73
CA SER A 181 1.92 2.58 24.65
C SER A 181 2.64 1.88 23.49
N SER A 182 3.06 0.63 23.71
CA SER A 182 3.62 -0.26 22.68
C SER A 182 2.54 -0.90 21.79
N ASP A 183 1.29 -0.80 22.22
CA ASP A 183 0.22 -1.62 21.67
C ASP A 183 -0.45 -0.89 20.50
N TRP A 184 -0.64 -1.63 19.42
CA TRP A 184 -1.37 -1.16 18.26
C TRP A 184 -2.85 -1.45 18.45
N TYR A 185 -3.68 -0.52 17.99
CA TYR A 185 -5.13 -0.67 17.95
C TYR A 185 -5.57 -0.75 16.50
N ILE A 186 -6.53 -1.62 16.20
CA ILE A 186 -7.18 -1.74 14.90
C ILE A 186 -8.63 -1.24 15.00
N LEU A 187 -9.04 -0.50 13.97
CA LEU A 187 -10.39 0.00 13.81
C LEU A 187 -10.88 -0.22 12.39
N GLY A 188 -12.00 -0.94 12.27
CA GLY A 188 -12.61 -1.32 11.01
C GLY A 188 -12.40 -2.80 10.70
N GLU A 189 -13.32 -3.36 9.94
CA GLU A 189 -13.32 -4.75 9.49
C GLU A 189 -13.64 -4.81 7.99
N LEU A 190 -13.38 -5.95 7.36
CA LEU A 190 -13.65 -6.13 5.93
C LEU A 190 -15.12 -5.88 5.55
N GLU A 191 -16.06 -6.34 6.38
CA GLU A 191 -17.51 -6.17 6.13
C GLU A 191 -18.06 -4.84 6.69
N ARG A 192 -17.37 -4.27 7.67
CA ARG A 192 -17.74 -3.02 8.34
C ARG A 192 -16.52 -2.09 8.42
N PRO A 193 -16.07 -1.54 7.28
CA PRO A 193 -14.92 -0.63 7.26
C PRO A 193 -15.26 0.68 7.96
N ILE A 194 -14.21 1.46 8.27
CA ILE A 194 -14.39 2.87 8.58
C ILE A 194 -14.36 3.68 7.29
N ILE A 195 -15.14 4.74 7.21
CA ILE A 195 -15.31 5.55 6.00
C ILE A 195 -14.68 6.91 6.22
N LEU A 196 -13.91 7.43 5.26
CA LEU A 196 -13.49 8.83 5.26
C LEU A 196 -14.71 9.70 4.98
N ALA A 197 -15.33 10.22 6.03
CA ALA A 197 -16.65 10.85 5.97
C ALA A 197 -16.56 12.37 5.77
N ASN A 198 -15.53 13.01 6.32
CA ASN A 198 -15.33 14.44 6.17
C ASN A 198 -13.84 14.76 6.07
N THR A 199 -13.50 15.72 5.21
CA THR A 199 -12.17 16.26 5.03
C THR A 199 -12.27 17.78 5.05
N GLU A 200 -11.56 18.44 5.96
CA GLU A 200 -11.49 19.89 6.05
C GLU A 200 -10.06 20.33 5.75
N ILE A 201 -9.88 21.31 4.87
CA ILE A 201 -8.59 21.95 4.62
C ILE A 201 -8.70 23.41 5.01
N LYS A 202 -7.78 23.87 5.86
CA LYS A 202 -7.63 25.28 6.18
C LYS A 202 -6.30 25.81 5.68
N ASP A 203 -6.38 27.00 5.09
CA ASP A 203 -5.24 27.81 4.70
C ASP A 203 -5.62 29.29 4.87
N ASP A 204 -5.71 29.71 6.13
CA ASP A 204 -6.06 31.08 6.50
C ASP A 204 -5.10 31.62 7.57
N LYS A 205 -5.43 32.79 8.13
CA LYS A 205 -4.62 33.44 9.16
C LYS A 205 -4.48 32.58 10.43
N ASP A 206 -5.46 31.75 10.73
CA ASP A 206 -5.56 31.03 12.00
C ASP A 206 -4.80 29.69 11.96
N GLY A 207 -4.50 29.17 10.76
CA GLY A 207 -3.59 28.05 10.61
C GLY A 207 -3.63 27.39 9.24
N ARG A 208 -2.67 26.50 9.00
CA ARG A 208 -2.56 25.70 7.79
C ARG A 208 -2.52 24.21 8.16
N TYR A 209 -3.65 23.53 8.01
CA TYR A 209 -3.81 22.11 8.37
C TYR A 209 -4.96 21.45 7.61
N GLY A 210 -4.94 20.12 7.57
CA GLY A 210 -6.01 19.28 7.05
C GLY A 210 -6.58 18.36 8.13
N THR A 211 -7.89 18.32 8.31
CA THR A 211 -8.57 17.43 9.24
C THR A 211 -9.29 16.32 8.49
N PHE A 212 -9.00 15.07 8.83
CA PHE A 212 -9.68 13.88 8.31
C PHE A 212 -10.55 13.26 9.38
N THR A 213 -11.84 13.14 9.10
CA THR A 213 -12.80 12.51 9.98
C THR A 213 -13.27 11.21 9.37
N PHE A 214 -12.96 10.13 10.06
CA PHE A 214 -13.36 8.78 9.71
C PHE A 214 -14.54 8.36 10.58
N LYS A 215 -15.59 7.79 9.98
CA LYS A 215 -16.79 7.34 10.69
C LYS A 215 -17.14 5.89 10.38
N ARG A 216 -17.55 5.15 11.41
CA ARG A 216 -18.09 3.79 11.31
C ARG A 216 -19.32 3.68 12.21
N ASN A 217 -20.43 3.24 11.65
CA ASN A 217 -21.61 2.91 12.45
C ASN A 217 -21.41 1.52 13.06
N SER A 218 -20.85 1.47 14.26
CA SER A 218 -20.73 0.26 15.06
C SER A 218 -20.74 0.58 16.55
N VAL A 219 -21.24 -0.37 17.34
CA VAL A 219 -21.09 -0.38 18.80
C VAL A 219 -19.74 -0.99 19.23
N ASP A 220 -19.04 -1.64 18.31
CA ASP A 220 -17.79 -2.33 18.58
C ASP A 220 -16.64 -1.34 18.74
N LEU A 221 -15.99 -1.36 19.89
CA LEU A 221 -14.83 -0.54 20.21
C LEU A 221 -13.54 -1.08 19.57
N PRO A 222 -12.47 -0.26 19.48
CA PRO A 222 -11.18 -0.68 18.94
C PRO A 222 -10.65 -1.96 19.60
N LEU A 223 -9.96 -2.76 18.79
CA LEU A 223 -9.37 -4.04 19.20
C LEU A 223 -7.84 -3.90 19.22
N LEU A 224 -7.15 -4.80 19.92
CA LEU A 224 -5.69 -4.86 19.94
C LEU A 224 -5.19 -5.52 18.67
N TYR A 225 -4.20 -4.93 18.02
CA TYR A 225 -3.55 -5.47 16.83
C TYR A 225 -2.21 -6.08 17.20
N THR A 226 -2.04 -7.37 16.89
CA THR A 226 -0.85 -8.14 17.26
C THR A 226 0.21 -8.18 16.14
N GLY A 227 -0.14 -7.71 14.94
CA GLY A 227 0.79 -7.58 13.83
C GLY A 227 1.63 -6.29 13.85
N ASN A 228 2.62 -6.20 12.97
CA ASN A 228 3.31 -4.93 12.70
C ASN A 228 2.62 -4.21 11.52
N PRO A 229 2.01 -3.03 11.71
CA PRO A 229 1.37 -2.28 10.63
C PRO A 229 2.37 -1.59 9.69
N ALA A 230 3.63 -1.42 10.12
CA ALA A 230 4.72 -1.03 9.24
C ALA A 230 5.11 -2.23 8.37
N VAL A 231 4.32 -2.51 7.32
CA VAL A 231 4.76 -3.38 6.23
C VAL A 231 5.81 -2.61 5.45
N VAL A 232 7.00 -2.47 6.01
CA VAL A 232 8.16 -2.09 5.21
C VAL A 232 8.29 -3.15 4.14
N ALA A 233 8.44 -2.72 2.88
CA ALA A 233 8.69 -3.61 1.74
C ALA A 233 9.65 -4.72 2.20
N ALA A 234 9.24 -5.97 2.00
CA ALA A 234 9.99 -7.10 2.52
C ALA A 234 11.46 -6.94 2.12
N GLY A 235 12.35 -6.90 3.10
CA GLY A 235 13.78 -6.75 2.82
C GLY A 235 14.21 -7.88 1.89
N GLU A 236 14.78 -7.56 0.74
CA GLU A 236 15.27 -8.61 -0.14
C GLU A 236 16.56 -9.21 0.42
N VAL A 237 16.55 -10.53 0.57
CA VAL A 237 17.74 -11.33 0.82
C VAL A 237 18.20 -11.81 -0.55
N ALA A 238 19.36 -11.29 -0.97
CA ALA A 238 19.91 -11.53 -2.30
C ALA A 238 20.13 -13.03 -2.56
N ALA A 239 20.05 -13.40 -3.84
CA ALA A 239 20.29 -14.76 -4.29
C ALA A 239 21.70 -15.24 -3.86
N GLY A 240 21.78 -16.41 -3.22
CA GLY A 240 23.06 -16.94 -2.75
C GLY A 240 23.52 -16.43 -1.38
N ALA A 241 22.74 -15.59 -0.69
CA ALA A 241 23.10 -15.10 0.64
C ALA A 241 23.20 -16.24 1.67
N THR A 242 24.22 -16.17 2.52
CA THR A 242 24.44 -17.10 3.65
C THR A 242 24.08 -16.48 5.01
N SER A 243 23.71 -15.20 5.01
CA SER A 243 23.30 -14.44 6.20
C SER A 243 22.13 -13.50 5.89
N ILE A 244 21.35 -13.19 6.91
CA ILE A 244 20.25 -12.21 6.84
C ILE A 244 20.62 -10.99 7.69
N THR A 245 20.56 -9.80 7.09
CA THR A 245 20.76 -8.54 7.82
C THR A 245 19.41 -7.95 8.21
N ILE A 246 19.07 -8.03 9.50
CA ILE A 246 17.84 -7.49 10.05
C ILE A 246 17.98 -5.98 10.22
N LYS A 247 17.03 -5.23 9.66
CA LYS A 247 16.92 -3.78 9.81
C LYS A 247 15.93 -3.44 10.91
N ALA A 248 16.17 -2.35 11.63
CA ALA A 248 15.34 -1.88 12.74
C ALA A 248 13.85 -1.75 12.38
N ASN A 249 13.53 -1.41 11.12
CA ASN A 249 12.16 -1.15 10.68
C ASN A 249 11.55 -2.26 9.81
N ALA A 250 12.28 -3.34 9.49
CA ALA A 250 11.78 -4.40 8.61
C ALA A 250 11.57 -5.72 9.36
N ASN A 251 10.33 -6.23 9.38
CA ASN A 251 9.98 -7.51 10.00
C ASN A 251 9.84 -8.63 8.98
N THR A 252 9.76 -8.30 7.70
CA THR A 252 9.52 -9.29 6.65
C THR A 252 10.69 -9.27 5.68
N TYR A 253 11.16 -10.46 5.28
CA TYR A 253 12.26 -10.62 4.33
C TYR A 253 11.89 -11.62 3.24
N LYS A 254 12.11 -11.25 1.98
CA LYS A 254 11.89 -12.12 0.83
C LYS A 254 13.21 -12.76 0.44
N ILE A 255 13.25 -14.10 0.43
CA ILE A 255 14.46 -14.86 0.11
C ILE A 255 14.41 -15.26 -1.36
N ALA A 256 15.33 -14.69 -2.14
CA ALA A 256 15.42 -14.95 -3.57
C ALA A 256 15.91 -16.38 -3.87
N ASN A 257 15.56 -16.89 -5.06
CA ASN A 257 16.08 -18.15 -5.59
C ASN A 257 17.61 -18.10 -5.71
N GLY A 258 18.30 -19.21 -5.45
CA GLY A 258 19.75 -19.29 -5.57
C GLY A 258 20.24 -19.14 -7.02
N THR A 259 21.49 -18.68 -7.20
CA THR A 259 22.10 -18.50 -8.53
C THR A 259 22.75 -19.79 -9.04
N THR A 260 23.82 -20.24 -8.39
CA THR A 260 24.59 -21.43 -8.76
C THR A 260 24.03 -22.70 -8.13
N GLY A 261 23.54 -22.63 -6.89
CA GLY A 261 22.88 -23.72 -6.16
C GLY A 261 21.95 -23.18 -5.06
N ALA A 262 21.31 -24.08 -4.32
CA ALA A 262 20.56 -23.72 -3.12
C ALA A 262 21.51 -23.09 -2.08
N ALA A 263 21.16 -21.91 -1.57
CA ALA A 263 21.94 -21.23 -0.54
C ALA A 263 21.56 -21.76 0.84
N ALA A 264 22.54 -21.97 1.72
CA ALA A 264 22.29 -22.26 3.13
C ALA A 264 22.45 -20.98 3.95
N ILE A 265 21.36 -20.49 4.52
CA ILE A 265 21.36 -19.32 5.40
C ILE A 265 21.64 -19.82 6.81
N ALA A 266 22.77 -19.41 7.38
CA ALA A 266 23.26 -19.93 8.66
C ALA A 266 23.41 -18.86 9.74
N SER A 267 23.29 -17.58 9.40
CA SER A 267 23.55 -16.49 10.35
C SER A 267 22.62 -15.30 10.18
N VAL A 268 22.50 -14.50 11.24
CA VAL A 268 21.76 -13.24 11.27
C VAL A 268 22.65 -12.11 11.79
N SER A 269 22.45 -10.90 11.28
CA SER A 269 23.12 -9.68 11.76
C SER A 269 22.15 -8.51 11.90
N GLY A 270 22.55 -7.44 12.58
CA GLY A 270 21.74 -6.22 12.72
C GLY A 270 20.70 -6.25 13.86
N LEU A 271 20.55 -7.38 14.56
CA LEU A 271 19.73 -7.46 15.78
C LEU A 271 20.43 -6.77 16.95
N THR A 272 19.64 -6.03 17.72
CA THR A 272 20.07 -5.37 18.96
C THR A 272 19.34 -5.96 20.17
N LYS A 273 19.78 -5.62 21.39
CA LYS A 273 19.09 -6.06 22.61
C LYS A 273 17.63 -5.57 22.69
N ALA A 274 17.30 -4.48 22.01
CA ALA A 274 15.95 -3.93 21.95
C ALA A 274 15.01 -4.77 21.07
N ASP A 275 15.56 -5.62 20.19
CA ASP A 275 14.76 -6.46 19.29
C ASP A 275 14.26 -7.75 19.94
N LYS A 276 14.60 -8.03 21.22
CA LYS A 276 14.16 -9.23 21.91
C LYS A 276 12.63 -9.32 21.96
N GLY A 277 12.10 -10.46 21.51
CA GLY A 277 10.67 -10.74 21.44
C GLY A 277 10.01 -10.30 20.14
N ARG A 278 10.72 -9.60 19.25
CA ARG A 278 10.25 -9.19 17.93
C ARG A 278 10.04 -10.42 17.03
N TYR A 279 9.00 -10.36 16.19
CA TYR A 279 8.72 -11.37 15.19
C TYR A 279 9.30 -10.97 13.82
N ILE A 280 10.03 -11.90 13.21
CA ILE A 280 10.64 -11.78 11.89
C ILE A 280 10.04 -12.88 11.01
N THR A 281 9.43 -12.50 9.90
CA THR A 281 8.85 -13.43 8.92
C THR A 281 9.74 -13.50 7.68
N LEU A 282 10.14 -14.71 7.31
CA LEU A 282 10.85 -14.99 6.08
C LEU A 282 9.88 -15.59 5.07
N ILE A 283 9.89 -15.08 3.84
CA ILE A 283 9.04 -15.53 2.74
C ILE A 283 9.94 -16.10 1.65
N GLY A 284 9.68 -17.35 1.27
CA GLY A 284 10.38 -18.00 0.18
C GLY A 284 9.89 -17.52 -1.18
N ALA A 285 10.84 -17.28 -2.08
CA ALA A 285 10.60 -17.01 -3.50
C ALA A 285 11.47 -17.92 -4.40
N GLY A 286 11.95 -19.03 -3.85
CA GLY A 286 12.75 -20.02 -4.57
C GLY A 286 11.88 -20.94 -5.43
N THR A 287 12.35 -21.22 -6.64
CA THR A 287 11.74 -22.22 -7.54
C THR A 287 12.61 -23.47 -7.52
N ASP A 288 13.62 -23.52 -8.40
CA ASP A 288 14.45 -24.72 -8.62
C ASP A 288 15.65 -24.80 -7.66
N LYS A 289 16.02 -23.68 -7.05
CA LYS A 289 17.18 -23.55 -6.14
C LYS A 289 16.81 -22.81 -4.86
N PRO A 290 15.76 -23.24 -4.15
CA PRO A 290 15.31 -22.54 -2.96
C PRO A 290 16.39 -22.57 -1.89
N ALA A 291 16.58 -21.45 -1.20
CA ALA A 291 17.48 -21.40 -0.06
C ALA A 291 16.94 -22.27 1.08
N THR A 292 17.82 -22.68 1.99
CA THR A 292 17.49 -23.52 3.14
C THR A 292 17.97 -22.90 4.43
N ILE A 293 17.22 -23.13 5.51
CA ILE A 293 17.59 -22.80 6.88
C ILE A 293 17.52 -24.10 7.66
N ALA A 294 18.67 -24.56 8.15
CA ALA A 294 18.75 -25.73 9.02
C ALA A 294 18.65 -25.30 10.49
N ASP A 295 18.24 -26.25 11.34
CA ASP A 295 18.30 -26.07 12.79
C ASP A 295 19.75 -25.91 13.26
N GLY A 296 19.95 -25.03 14.25
CA GLY A 296 21.27 -24.73 14.78
C GLY A 296 21.27 -23.67 15.87
N SER A 297 22.44 -23.09 16.15
CA SER A 297 22.60 -22.10 17.23
C SER A 297 21.95 -20.75 16.93
N THR A 298 21.84 -20.36 15.65
CA THR A 298 21.21 -19.10 15.24
C THR A 298 19.72 -19.25 14.95
N PHE A 299 19.31 -20.35 14.32
CA PHE A 299 17.92 -20.64 14.01
C PHE A 299 17.51 -21.91 14.75
N VAL A 300 16.70 -21.76 15.79
CA VAL A 300 16.13 -22.88 16.53
C VAL A 300 14.79 -23.21 15.89
N LEU A 301 14.73 -24.33 15.17
CA LEU A 301 13.55 -24.75 14.41
C LEU A 301 12.77 -25.82 15.17
N GLU A 302 11.44 -25.81 15.02
CA GLU A 302 10.60 -26.86 15.59
C GLU A 302 10.94 -28.22 14.95
N ASP A 303 11.04 -29.25 15.78
CA ASP A 303 11.40 -30.63 15.41
C ASP A 303 12.75 -30.80 14.68
N GLY A 304 13.62 -29.78 14.68
CA GLY A 304 14.91 -29.81 13.98
C GLY A 304 14.78 -29.87 12.45
N ALA A 305 13.58 -29.64 11.91
CA ALA A 305 13.28 -29.83 10.49
C ALA A 305 13.77 -28.63 9.67
N THR A 306 14.66 -28.87 8.71
CA THR A 306 15.19 -27.85 7.78
C THR A 306 14.05 -27.19 7.00
N TRP A 307 13.97 -25.87 7.06
CA TRP A 307 13.02 -25.08 6.29
C TRP A 307 13.59 -24.76 4.90
N THR A 308 12.74 -24.83 3.88
CA THR A 308 13.11 -24.57 2.48
C THR A 308 12.30 -23.39 1.94
N ALA A 309 12.98 -22.35 1.46
CA ALA A 309 12.42 -21.09 1.01
C ALA A 309 11.80 -21.17 -0.40
N LYS A 310 10.89 -22.13 -0.62
CA LYS A 310 10.12 -22.24 -1.88
C LYS A 310 9.11 -21.10 -2.02
N GLU A 311 8.71 -20.81 -3.26
CA GLU A 311 7.62 -19.87 -3.52
C GLU A 311 6.35 -20.26 -2.75
N GLY A 312 5.81 -19.30 -1.99
CA GLY A 312 4.64 -19.50 -1.13
C GLY A 312 4.94 -20.09 0.24
N ALA A 313 6.17 -20.52 0.52
CA ALA A 313 6.59 -20.95 1.85
C ALA A 313 6.88 -19.72 2.74
N SER A 314 6.53 -19.83 4.02
CA SER A 314 6.85 -18.80 5.02
C SER A 314 7.27 -19.43 6.34
N ILE A 315 8.15 -18.75 7.07
CA ILE A 315 8.50 -19.09 8.45
C ILE A 315 8.54 -17.82 9.29
N THR A 316 7.91 -17.87 10.47
CA THR A 316 7.94 -16.78 11.44
C THR A 316 8.80 -17.18 12.62
N LEU A 317 9.79 -16.35 12.90
CA LEU A 317 10.78 -16.52 13.93
C LEU A 317 10.62 -15.41 14.98
N ARG A 318 10.82 -15.73 16.25
CA ARG A 318 10.88 -14.78 17.36
C ARG A 318 12.33 -14.58 17.79
N VAL A 319 12.75 -13.34 17.91
CA VAL A 319 14.08 -12.96 18.37
C VAL A 319 14.22 -13.28 19.87
N LEU A 320 15.17 -14.15 20.23
CA LEU A 320 15.47 -14.48 21.63
C LEU A 320 16.55 -13.58 22.20
N ASP A 321 17.58 -13.29 21.39
CA ASP A 321 18.72 -12.43 21.70
C ASP A 321 19.30 -11.80 20.40
N THR A 322 20.50 -11.24 20.47
CA THR A 322 21.15 -10.56 19.32
C THR A 322 21.61 -11.49 18.19
N THR A 323 21.56 -12.80 18.39
CA THR A 323 22.09 -13.82 17.46
C THR A 323 21.18 -15.02 17.26
N THR A 324 20.11 -15.14 18.05
CA THR A 324 19.26 -16.32 18.13
C THR A 324 17.81 -15.98 17.81
N LEU A 325 17.24 -16.78 16.90
CA LEU A 325 15.87 -16.71 16.43
C LEU A 325 15.22 -18.07 16.65
N VAL A 326 14.03 -18.09 17.24
CA VAL A 326 13.29 -19.31 17.55
C VAL A 326 12.04 -19.36 16.69
N GLU A 327 11.77 -20.50 16.07
CA GLU A 327 10.55 -20.69 15.31
C GLU A 327 9.29 -20.58 16.17
N VAL A 328 8.27 -19.98 15.57
CA VAL A 328 6.92 -19.85 16.15
C VAL A 328 5.86 -20.45 15.24
N SER A 329 6.06 -20.36 13.92
CA SER A 329 5.16 -20.98 12.94
C SER A 329 5.84 -21.09 11.57
N ARG A 330 5.44 -22.10 10.80
CA ARG A 330 5.82 -22.27 9.38
C ARG A 330 4.62 -22.61 8.51
N THR A 331 4.68 -22.24 7.24
CA THR A 331 3.69 -22.57 6.21
C THR A 331 4.41 -23.06 4.95
N GLY A 332 4.00 -24.22 4.41
CA GLY A 332 4.59 -24.83 3.21
C GLY A 332 5.81 -25.72 3.51
N VAL A 333 5.84 -26.90 2.86
CA VAL A 333 6.92 -27.92 2.92
C VAL A 333 7.48 -28.14 1.51
#